data_AF-A0A9P6MHS4-F1
#
_entry.id   AF-A0A9P6MHS4-F1
#
_cell.length_a   1.000
_cell.length_b   1.000
_cell.length_c   1.000
_cell.angle_alpha   90.00
_cell.angle_beta   90.00
_cell.angle_gamma   90.00
#
_symmetry.space_group_name_H-M   'P 1'
#
loop_
_entity.id
_entity.type
_entity.pdbx_description
1 polymer ?
#
loop_
_entity_poly.entity_id
_entity_poly.type
_entity_poly.pdbx_seq_one_letter_code
_entity_poly.pdbx_strand_id
1 'polypeptide(L)'
;MSPPDDFLKTIQRMSRKDLGQLNKSQYSRAERRMINDELVRRSDKRKADKSTSKTKSRHPETRSWSLYPELLGSVDNKLKKPFTFYNVDDGGLHSLKEYDTFVTGDFQCSKRCSSRGWSSGKIAISIRLYDEDQYNARIYHQRCRRCNAVRRPTLDAETYGERISALDGSNFGRQRYLLTDV
;
A
#
# COMPACT_ATOMS: atom_id res chain seq x y z
N MET A 1 16.27 24.06 -0.59
CA MET A 1 15.56 25.19 -1.24
C MET A 1 14.07 24.92 -1.13
N SER A 2 13.33 25.78 -0.44
CA SER A 2 11.87 25.71 -0.44
C SER A 2 11.36 26.06 -1.85
N PRO A 3 10.38 25.34 -2.40
CA PRO A 3 9.81 25.68 -3.70
C PRO A 3 9.16 27.06 -3.67
N PRO A 4 9.11 27.77 -4.81
CA PRO A 4 8.46 29.08 -4.88
C PRO A 4 6.96 28.97 -4.56
N ASP A 5 6.41 29.94 -3.81
CA ASP A 5 4.97 30.04 -3.49
C ASP A 5 4.06 30.00 -4.74
N ASP A 6 4.61 30.36 -5.90
CA ASP A 6 3.94 30.31 -7.19
C ASP A 6 3.56 28.88 -7.63
N PHE A 7 4.39 27.89 -7.25
CA PHE A 7 4.12 26.49 -7.58
C PHE A 7 2.89 25.95 -6.84
N LEU A 8 2.75 26.28 -5.54
CA LEU A 8 1.59 25.91 -4.74
C LEU A 8 0.29 26.49 -5.32
N LYS A 9 0.32 27.76 -5.74
CA LYS A 9 -0.84 28.39 -6.39
C LYS A 9 -1.21 27.71 -7.70
N THR A 10 -0.20 27.29 -8.47
CA THR A 10 -0.39 26.55 -9.73
C THR A 10 -1.10 25.22 -9.48
N ILE A 11 -0.57 24.37 -8.60
CA ILE A 11 -1.17 23.06 -8.32
C ILE A 11 -2.58 23.18 -7.70
N GLN A 12 -2.84 24.22 -6.89
CA GLN A 12 -4.16 24.46 -6.31
C GLN A 12 -5.21 24.84 -7.37
N ARG A 13 -4.81 25.50 -8.47
CA ARG A 13 -5.70 25.86 -9.59
C ARG A 13 -5.99 24.71 -10.54
N MET A 14 -5.07 23.75 -10.68
CA MET A 14 -5.23 22.59 -11.57
C MET A 14 -6.41 21.71 -11.13
N SER A 15 -7.04 21.00 -12.07
CA SER A 15 -8.03 19.97 -11.69
C SER A 15 -7.34 18.76 -11.06
N ARG A 16 -8.09 17.94 -10.29
CA ARG A 16 -7.53 16.70 -9.71
C ARG A 16 -7.02 15.75 -10.81
N LYS A 17 -7.70 15.72 -11.96
CA LYS A 17 -7.32 14.87 -13.10
C LYS A 17 -5.99 15.32 -13.67
N ASP A 18 -5.82 16.62 -13.88
CA ASP A 18 -4.59 17.18 -14.44
C ASP A 18 -3.41 16.98 -13.49
N LEU A 19 -3.62 17.18 -12.18
CA LEU A 19 -2.59 16.89 -11.15
C LEU A 19 -2.16 15.41 -11.17
N GLY A 20 -3.09 14.48 -11.35
CA GLY A 20 -2.81 13.05 -11.39
C GLY A 20 -2.10 12.60 -12.68
N GLN A 21 -2.14 13.41 -13.73
CA GLN A 21 -1.52 13.13 -15.03
C GLN A 21 -0.15 13.80 -15.20
N LEU A 22 0.29 14.61 -14.25
CA LEU A 22 1.61 15.24 -14.30
C LEU A 22 2.71 14.19 -14.35
N ASN A 23 3.68 14.38 -15.27
CA ASN A 23 4.89 13.59 -15.28
C ASN A 23 5.78 13.99 -14.10
N LYS A 24 5.64 13.28 -12.98
CA LYS A 24 6.36 13.56 -11.73
C LYS A 24 7.88 13.60 -11.91
N SER A 25 8.45 12.90 -12.89
CA SER A 25 9.90 12.88 -13.13
C SER A 25 10.48 14.24 -13.51
N GLN A 26 9.67 15.15 -14.06
CA GLN A 26 10.10 16.49 -14.49
C GLN A 26 10.19 17.51 -13.35
N TYR A 27 9.65 17.18 -12.17
CA TYR A 27 9.62 18.09 -11.02
C TYR A 27 10.74 17.77 -10.04
N SER A 28 11.19 18.78 -9.30
CA SER A 28 12.10 18.59 -8.17
C SER A 28 11.43 17.77 -7.06
N ARG A 29 12.25 17.20 -6.17
CA ARG A 29 11.75 16.39 -5.05
C ARG A 29 10.73 17.14 -4.17
N ALA A 30 10.99 18.42 -3.90
CA ALA A 30 10.10 19.25 -3.08
C ALA A 30 8.78 19.57 -3.80
N GLU A 31 8.80 19.80 -5.12
CA GLU A 31 7.60 20.01 -5.93
C GLU A 31 6.76 18.73 -6.06
N ARG A 32 7.40 17.57 -6.23
CA ARG A 32 6.71 16.26 -6.22
C ARG A 32 5.94 16.05 -4.92
N ARG A 33 6.56 16.39 -3.78
CA ARG A 33 5.91 16.34 -2.46
C ARG A 33 4.67 17.23 -2.42
N MET A 34 4.78 18.48 -2.88
CA MET A 34 3.65 19.41 -2.93
C MET A 34 2.49 18.92 -3.82
N ILE A 35 2.78 18.37 -5.01
CA ILE A 35 1.75 17.78 -5.89
C ILE A 35 1.00 16.66 -5.16
N ASN A 36 1.74 15.76 -4.51
CA ASN A 36 1.16 14.61 -3.85
C ASN A 36 0.38 15.02 -2.57
N ASP A 37 0.88 15.98 -1.78
CA ASP A 37 0.20 16.53 -0.61
C ASP A 37 -1.16 17.13 -1.02
N GLU A 38 -1.21 17.88 -2.11
CA GLU A 38 -2.45 18.47 -2.64
C GLU A 38 -3.44 17.39 -3.13
N LEU A 39 -2.94 16.31 -3.75
CA LEU A 39 -3.77 15.18 -4.15
C LEU A 39 -4.35 14.42 -2.94
N VAL A 40 -3.59 14.26 -1.84
CA VAL A 40 -4.08 13.68 -0.57
C VAL A 40 -5.15 14.57 0.01
N ARG A 41 -4.87 15.87 0.15
CA ARG A 41 -5.81 16.86 0.69
C ARG A 41 -7.16 16.82 -0.05
N ARG A 42 -7.14 16.75 -1.39
CA ARG A 42 -8.35 16.62 -2.21
C ARG A 42 -9.06 15.27 -2.05
N SER A 43 -8.30 14.20 -1.84
CA SER A 43 -8.84 12.86 -1.58
C SER A 43 -9.57 12.81 -0.24
N ASP A 44 -8.96 13.35 0.82
CA ASP A 44 -9.53 13.36 2.17
C ASP A 44 -10.73 14.28 2.26
N LYS A 45 -10.71 15.44 1.60
CA LYS A 45 -11.90 16.29 1.45
C LYS A 45 -13.05 15.53 0.80
N ARG A 46 -12.81 14.82 -0.31
CA ARG A 46 -13.84 13.96 -0.95
C ARG A 46 -14.36 12.85 -0.04
N LYS A 47 -13.51 12.25 0.79
CA LYS A 47 -13.95 11.24 1.77
C LYS A 47 -14.85 11.87 2.84
N ALA A 48 -14.49 13.05 3.33
CA ALA A 48 -15.27 13.82 4.31
C ALA A 48 -16.64 14.24 3.75
N ASP A 49 -16.69 14.73 2.50
CA ASP A 49 -17.93 15.08 1.79
C ASP A 49 -18.82 13.85 1.54
N LYS A 50 -18.20 12.69 1.26
CA LYS A 50 -18.90 11.41 1.09
C LYS A 50 -19.42 10.84 2.41
N SER A 51 -18.74 11.09 3.53
CA SER A 51 -19.22 10.67 4.86
C SER A 51 -20.38 11.52 5.37
N THR A 52 -20.39 12.82 5.06
CA THR A 52 -21.47 13.76 5.47
C THR A 52 -22.76 13.56 4.67
N SER A 53 -22.71 12.97 3.48
CA SER A 53 -23.87 12.71 2.61
C SER A 53 -24.51 11.32 2.79
N LYS A 54 -23.98 10.43 3.64
CA LYS A 54 -24.41 9.02 3.75
C LYS A 54 -25.19 8.74 5.04
N THR A 55 -26.31 9.42 5.27
CA THR A 55 -27.28 9.04 6.33
C THR A 55 -28.27 8.03 5.78
N LYS A 56 -27.94 6.73 5.84
CA LYS A 56 -28.84 5.59 6.10
C LYS A 56 -28.06 4.26 6.02
N SER A 57 -27.99 3.59 7.17
CA SER A 57 -27.52 2.24 7.50
C SER A 57 -26.57 1.52 6.53
N ARG A 58 -25.36 1.21 6.98
CA ARG A 58 -24.63 -0.02 6.60
C ARG A 58 -23.50 -0.24 7.59
N HIS A 59 -23.29 -1.50 7.98
CA HIS A 59 -22.12 -1.95 8.74
C HIS A 59 -20.84 -1.20 8.31
N PRO A 60 -19.90 -0.92 9.24
CA PRO A 60 -18.64 -0.29 8.91
C PRO A 60 -18.05 -1.01 7.70
N GLU A 61 -17.75 -0.27 6.62
CA GLU A 61 -16.99 -0.82 5.50
C GLU A 61 -15.68 -1.38 6.08
N THR A 62 -15.62 -2.69 6.31
CA THR A 62 -14.40 -3.35 6.76
C THR A 62 -13.39 -3.14 5.65
N ARG A 63 -12.36 -2.33 5.90
CA ARG A 63 -11.24 -2.13 4.97
C ARG A 63 -10.76 -3.52 4.51
N SER A 64 -10.56 -3.70 3.21
CA SER A 64 -10.16 -4.99 2.62
C SER A 64 -8.65 -5.21 2.62
N TRP A 65 -7.90 -4.38 3.36
CA TRP A 65 -6.47 -4.45 3.49
C TRP A 65 -6.02 -3.80 4.80
N SER A 66 -4.80 -4.11 5.24
CA SER A 66 -4.15 -3.48 6.39
C SER A 66 -2.65 -3.35 6.16
N LEU A 67 -2.03 -2.46 6.94
CA LEU A 67 -0.58 -2.44 7.16
C LEU A 67 -0.24 -3.31 8.40
N TYR A 68 1.00 -3.81 8.46
CA TYR A 68 1.49 -4.74 9.50
C TYR A 68 2.79 -4.19 10.15
N PRO A 69 2.73 -3.09 10.92
CA PRO A 69 3.89 -2.52 11.63
C PRO A 69 4.50 -3.46 12.68
N GLU A 70 3.83 -4.53 13.06
CA GLU A 70 4.36 -5.57 13.94
C GLU A 70 5.43 -6.44 13.25
N LEU A 71 5.53 -6.42 11.92
CA LEU A 71 6.48 -7.24 11.15
C LEU A 71 7.80 -6.52 10.83
N LEU A 72 8.04 -5.34 11.40
CA LEU A 72 9.26 -4.55 11.12
C LEU A 72 10.55 -5.30 11.39
N GLY A 73 10.62 -5.98 12.55
CA GLY A 73 11.84 -6.71 12.93
C GLY A 73 12.18 -7.85 11.95
N SER A 74 11.21 -8.38 11.21
CA SER A 74 11.48 -9.41 10.19
C SER A 74 12.18 -8.86 8.94
N VAL A 75 12.03 -7.56 8.68
CA VAL A 75 12.63 -6.84 7.55
C VAL A 75 14.06 -6.42 7.90
N ASP A 76 14.26 -5.87 9.10
CA ASP A 76 15.57 -5.38 9.56
C ASP A 76 16.66 -6.46 9.52
N ASN A 77 16.30 -7.70 9.87
CA ASN A 77 17.23 -8.84 9.84
C ASN A 77 17.72 -9.22 8.43
N LYS A 78 17.03 -8.79 7.36
CA LYS A 78 17.31 -9.19 5.98
C LYS A 78 17.86 -8.05 5.11
N LEU A 79 17.92 -6.83 5.63
CA LEU A 79 18.35 -5.65 4.88
C LEU A 79 19.83 -5.33 5.08
N LYS A 80 20.52 -4.92 4.01
CA LYS A 80 21.87 -4.35 4.11
C LYS A 80 21.86 -2.88 4.52
N LYS A 81 20.74 -2.19 4.23
CA LYS A 81 20.49 -0.79 4.59
C LYS A 81 19.10 -0.68 5.25
N PRO A 82 18.96 0.06 6.37
CA PRO A 82 17.67 0.20 7.02
C PRO A 82 16.67 0.95 6.13
N PHE A 83 15.49 0.38 5.97
CA PHE A 83 14.32 1.08 5.42
C PHE A 83 13.42 1.51 6.56
N THR A 84 12.84 2.70 6.47
CA THR A 84 11.89 3.20 7.48
C THR A 84 10.46 2.81 7.10
N PHE A 85 9.70 2.23 8.02
CA PHE A 85 8.32 1.92 7.73
C PHE A 85 7.42 3.15 7.80
N TYR A 86 6.69 3.37 6.72
CA TYR A 86 5.74 4.44 6.57
C TYR A 86 4.34 3.94 6.90
N ASN A 87 3.91 4.15 8.16
CA ASN A 87 2.60 3.69 8.66
C ASN A 87 1.41 4.55 8.16
N VAL A 88 1.46 4.96 6.90
CA VAL A 88 0.42 5.73 6.23
C VAL A 88 0.18 5.08 4.88
N ASP A 89 -1.07 4.77 4.59
CA ASP A 89 -1.48 4.35 3.26
C ASP A 89 -2.25 5.46 2.56
N ASP A 90 -1.53 6.16 1.68
CA ASP A 90 -2.01 7.29 0.88
C ASP A 90 -2.59 6.86 -0.48
N GLY A 91 -2.72 5.56 -0.73
CA GLY A 91 -3.13 5.08 -2.06
C GLY A 91 -2.00 4.92 -3.06
N GLY A 92 -0.74 5.01 -2.65
CA GLY A 92 0.42 5.02 -3.56
C GLY A 92 0.62 6.38 -4.23
N LEU A 93 0.11 7.44 -3.61
CA LEU A 93 0.15 8.75 -4.20
C LEU A 93 1.55 9.35 -4.19
N HIS A 94 2.28 9.14 -3.09
CA HIS A 94 3.66 9.53 -2.91
C HIS A 94 4.65 8.41 -3.22
N SER A 95 4.18 7.22 -3.62
CA SER A 95 5.11 6.12 -3.89
C SER A 95 5.91 6.38 -5.15
N LEU A 96 7.22 6.21 -5.05
CA LEU A 96 8.14 6.21 -6.19
C LEU A 96 8.00 4.94 -7.02
N LYS A 97 7.74 3.81 -6.35
CA LYS A 97 7.57 2.49 -6.97
C LYS A 97 6.52 1.69 -6.20
N GLU A 98 5.78 0.86 -6.91
CA GLU A 98 4.81 -0.09 -6.36
C GLU A 98 5.03 -1.46 -7.02
N TYR A 99 4.96 -2.51 -6.20
CA TYR A 99 5.19 -3.90 -6.61
C TYR A 99 4.10 -4.80 -6.04
N ASP A 100 3.39 -5.49 -6.92
CA ASP A 100 2.44 -6.52 -6.52
C ASP A 100 3.14 -7.88 -6.45
N THR A 101 2.94 -8.58 -5.35
CA THR A 101 3.49 -9.92 -5.13
C THR A 101 2.63 -10.69 -4.14
N PHE A 102 3.15 -11.80 -3.63
CA PHE A 102 2.53 -12.56 -2.56
C PHE A 102 3.54 -12.93 -1.47
N VAL A 103 3.03 -13.03 -0.25
CA VAL A 103 3.72 -13.65 0.90
C VAL A 103 2.98 -14.91 1.29
N THR A 104 3.63 -15.74 2.08
CA THR A 104 2.98 -16.90 2.68
C THR A 104 2.21 -16.46 3.92
N GLY A 105 1.08 -17.10 4.19
CA GLY A 105 0.32 -16.82 5.38
C GLY A 105 -0.91 -17.70 5.54
N ASP A 106 -1.46 -17.65 6.73
CA ASP A 106 -2.66 -18.37 7.12
C ASP A 106 -3.88 -17.45 7.06
N PHE A 107 -5.00 -18.05 6.65
CA PHE A 107 -6.30 -17.43 6.79
C PHE A 107 -7.24 -18.35 7.51
N GLN A 108 -7.81 -17.83 8.59
CA GLN A 108 -8.85 -18.49 9.33
C GLN A 108 -10.16 -17.73 9.19
N CYS A 109 -11.20 -18.45 8.79
CA CYS A 109 -12.55 -17.90 8.82
C CYS A 109 -13.12 -17.90 10.25
N SER A 110 -14.34 -17.41 10.44
CA SER A 110 -15.00 -17.49 11.74
C SER A 110 -15.24 -18.95 12.15
N LYS A 111 -15.18 -19.23 13.47
CA LYS A 111 -15.48 -20.56 14.04
C LYS A 111 -16.88 -21.09 13.68
N ARG A 112 -17.81 -20.20 13.30
CA ARG A 112 -19.17 -20.53 12.86
C ARG A 112 -19.26 -20.89 11.37
N CYS A 113 -18.19 -20.64 10.60
CA CYS A 113 -18.12 -21.04 9.21
C CYS A 113 -17.59 -22.47 9.12
N SER A 114 -18.29 -23.34 8.39
CA SER A 114 -17.82 -24.71 8.19
C SER A 114 -16.63 -24.81 7.21
N SER A 115 -16.31 -23.73 6.48
CA SER A 115 -15.01 -23.57 5.82
C SER A 115 -14.06 -22.96 6.84
N ARG A 116 -13.04 -23.73 7.24
CA ARG A 116 -12.04 -23.29 8.23
C ARG A 116 -11.12 -22.18 7.69
N GLY A 117 -10.93 -22.11 6.38
CA GLY A 117 -9.97 -21.24 5.72
C GLY A 117 -9.79 -21.63 4.25
N TRP A 118 -8.85 -20.99 3.54
CA TRP A 118 -8.55 -21.31 2.12
C TRP A 118 -7.13 -21.88 1.95
N SER A 119 -6.75 -22.10 0.68
CA SER A 119 -6.19 -23.35 0.15
C SER A 119 -4.88 -23.25 -0.64
N SER A 120 -4.24 -22.08 -0.75
CA SER A 120 -2.97 -21.90 -1.49
C SER A 120 -1.82 -21.36 -0.64
N GLY A 121 -2.08 -20.93 0.59
CA GLY A 121 -1.11 -20.26 1.48
C GLY A 121 -0.60 -18.89 1.01
N LYS A 122 -1.06 -18.37 -0.15
CA LYS A 122 -0.59 -17.09 -0.73
C LYS A 122 -1.50 -15.92 -0.36
N ILE A 123 -0.92 -14.90 0.26
CA ILE A 123 -1.56 -13.61 0.53
C ILE A 123 -1.04 -12.58 -0.46
N ALA A 124 -1.94 -11.99 -1.24
CA ALA A 124 -1.60 -10.88 -2.12
C ALA A 124 -1.16 -9.66 -1.30
N ILE A 125 -0.09 -9.02 -1.75
CA ILE A 125 0.44 -7.79 -1.15
C ILE A 125 0.82 -6.78 -2.24
N SER A 126 0.71 -5.49 -1.92
CA SER A 126 1.29 -4.40 -2.72
C SER A 126 2.31 -3.68 -1.86
N ILE A 127 3.57 -3.74 -2.27
CA ILE A 127 4.68 -3.09 -1.58
C ILE A 127 4.97 -1.76 -2.26
N ARG A 128 5.14 -0.70 -1.48
CA ARG A 128 5.43 0.63 -1.99
C ARG A 128 6.70 1.18 -1.39
N LEU A 129 7.49 1.81 -2.25
CA LEU A 129 8.66 2.57 -1.88
C LEU A 129 8.38 4.05 -1.99
N TYR A 130 8.85 4.80 -1.02
CA TYR A 130 8.73 6.24 -0.91
C TYR A 130 10.12 6.86 -0.84
N ASP A 131 10.17 8.19 -0.87
CA ASP A 131 11.40 8.93 -0.60
C ASP A 131 11.99 8.58 0.80
N GLU A 132 13.27 8.86 1.02
CA GLU A 132 13.96 8.63 2.32
C GLU A 132 14.03 7.15 2.74
N ASP A 133 14.10 6.25 1.75
CA ASP A 133 14.13 4.80 1.98
C ASP A 133 12.96 4.36 2.86
N GLN A 134 11.80 4.97 2.63
CA GLN A 134 10.57 4.61 3.31
C GLN A 134 9.81 3.54 2.52
N TYR A 135 9.12 2.66 3.24
CA TYR A 135 8.25 1.67 2.61
C TYR A 135 6.97 1.43 3.39
N ASN A 136 5.94 0.96 2.69
CA ASN A 136 4.82 0.28 3.32
C ASN A 136 4.41 -0.94 2.50
N ALA A 137 3.61 -1.81 3.09
CA ALA A 137 3.04 -2.95 2.39
C ALA A 137 1.56 -3.07 2.71
N ARG A 138 0.71 -2.93 1.68
CA ARG A 138 -0.70 -3.30 1.77
C ARG A 138 -0.82 -4.80 1.76
N ILE A 139 -1.45 -5.33 2.80
CA ILE A 139 -1.77 -6.75 2.90
C ILE A 139 -3.26 -6.91 2.67
N TYR A 140 -3.64 -7.60 1.59
CA TYR A 140 -5.03 -7.78 1.26
C TYR A 140 -5.69 -8.83 2.15
N HIS A 141 -6.79 -8.44 2.77
CA HIS A 141 -7.63 -9.34 3.55
C HIS A 141 -8.28 -10.35 2.62
N GLN A 142 -8.50 -11.55 3.13
CA GLN A 142 -9.03 -12.63 2.34
C GLN A 142 -10.52 -12.80 2.60
N ARG A 143 -11.24 -13.23 1.56
CA ARG A 143 -12.68 -13.41 1.59
C ARG A 143 -12.99 -14.90 1.60
N CYS A 144 -13.70 -15.36 2.63
CA CYS A 144 -14.13 -16.76 2.69
C CYS A 144 -15.14 -17.03 1.56
N ARG A 145 -14.86 -18.02 0.71
CA ARG A 145 -15.77 -18.42 -0.39
C ARG A 145 -17.14 -18.90 0.10
N ARG A 146 -17.22 -19.44 1.32
CA ARG A 146 -18.46 -20.00 1.86
C ARG A 146 -19.35 -18.96 2.52
N CYS A 147 -18.85 -18.24 3.52
CA CYS A 147 -19.67 -17.28 4.29
C CYS A 147 -19.45 -15.82 3.88
N ASN A 148 -18.63 -15.57 2.85
CA ASN A 148 -18.33 -14.25 2.31
C ASN A 148 -17.69 -13.25 3.29
N ALA A 149 -17.28 -13.70 4.47
CA ALA A 149 -16.64 -12.85 5.47
C ALA A 149 -15.21 -12.49 5.04
N VAL A 150 -14.86 -11.22 5.22
CA VAL A 150 -13.49 -10.70 5.01
C VAL A 150 -12.74 -10.76 6.32
N ARG A 151 -11.53 -11.34 6.34
CA ARG A 151 -10.66 -11.41 7.53
C ARG A 151 -9.22 -11.05 7.21
N ARG A 152 -8.56 -10.44 8.19
CA ARG A 152 -7.11 -10.26 8.21
C ARG A 152 -6.42 -11.63 8.24
N PRO A 153 -5.43 -11.87 7.35
CA PRO A 153 -4.58 -13.04 7.45
C PRO A 153 -3.52 -12.89 8.54
N THR A 154 -3.00 -14.02 8.99
CA THR A 154 -1.72 -14.10 9.71
C THR A 154 -0.63 -14.30 8.66
N LEU A 155 0.44 -13.52 8.73
CA LEU A 155 1.51 -13.59 7.74
C LEU A 155 2.70 -14.38 8.29
N ASP A 156 3.37 -15.09 7.40
CA ASP A 156 4.69 -15.62 7.67
C ASP A 156 5.71 -14.45 7.61
N ALA A 157 6.37 -14.21 8.74
CA ALA A 157 7.27 -13.07 8.89
C ALA A 157 8.51 -13.18 7.99
N GLU A 158 8.97 -14.41 7.73
CA GLU A 158 10.15 -14.65 6.91
C GLU A 158 9.92 -14.25 5.45
N THR A 159 8.87 -14.78 4.84
CA THR A 159 8.50 -14.46 3.45
C THR A 159 8.10 -12.98 3.30
N TYR A 160 7.49 -12.37 4.32
CA TYR A 160 7.28 -10.92 4.35
C TYR A 160 8.61 -10.17 4.28
N GLY A 161 9.55 -10.47 5.18
CA GLY A 161 10.89 -9.88 5.21
C GLY A 161 11.63 -10.01 3.87
N GLU A 162 11.55 -11.18 3.23
CA GLU A 162 12.17 -11.43 1.92
C GLU A 162 11.61 -10.58 0.79
N ARG A 163 10.28 -10.42 0.74
CA ARG A 163 9.65 -9.60 -0.32
C ARG A 163 10.01 -8.12 -0.15
N ILE A 164 10.11 -7.64 1.09
CA ILE A 164 10.55 -6.27 1.35
C ILE A 164 12.05 -6.10 1.08
N SER A 165 12.90 -7.03 1.50
CA SER A 165 14.36 -6.90 1.31
C SER A 165 14.80 -7.02 -0.16
N ALA A 166 14.00 -7.67 -1.01
CA ALA A 166 14.22 -7.70 -2.45
C ALA A 166 14.21 -6.29 -3.11
N LEU A 167 13.69 -5.28 -2.43
CA LEU A 167 13.63 -3.89 -2.91
C LEU A 167 15.00 -3.18 -2.92
N ASP A 168 15.98 -3.64 -2.14
CA ASP A 168 17.32 -3.04 -1.99
C ASP A 168 18.26 -3.27 -3.21
N GLY A 169 17.73 -3.65 -4.37
CA GLY A 169 18.49 -3.78 -5.63
C GLY A 169 19.52 -4.93 -5.69
N SER A 170 20.00 -5.44 -4.55
CA SER A 170 20.97 -6.54 -4.46
C SER A 170 20.40 -7.90 -4.92
N ASN A 171 19.07 -8.05 -4.95
CA ASN A 171 18.37 -9.29 -5.31
C ASN A 171 17.59 -9.20 -6.63
N PHE A 172 17.67 -8.06 -7.34
CA PHE A 172 16.88 -7.79 -8.55
C PHE A 172 17.23 -8.69 -9.75
N GLY A 173 18.30 -9.49 -9.66
CA GLY A 173 18.72 -10.44 -10.70
C GLY A 173 18.00 -11.78 -10.72
N ARG A 174 17.08 -12.10 -9.78
CA ARG A 174 16.44 -13.43 -9.68
C ARG A 174 14.91 -13.44 -9.64
N GLN A 175 14.24 -12.38 -10.08
CA GLN A 175 12.77 -12.37 -10.18
C GLN A 175 12.24 -12.01 -11.58
N ARG A 176 12.98 -12.41 -12.63
CA ARG A 176 12.47 -12.49 -14.01
C ARG A 176 11.82 -13.83 -14.36
N TYR A 177 11.60 -14.72 -13.40
CA TYR A 177 10.87 -15.96 -13.62
C TYR A 177 9.72 -16.06 -12.62
N LEU A 178 8.57 -16.53 -13.11
CA LEU A 178 7.28 -16.74 -12.42
C LEU A 178 6.24 -15.62 -12.55
N LEU A 179 6.15 -14.97 -13.72
CA LEU A 179 4.92 -14.34 -14.22
C LEU A 179 4.53 -14.87 -15.61
N THR A 180 4.79 -16.15 -15.87
CA THR A 180 4.12 -16.92 -16.91
C THR A 180 3.76 -18.30 -16.34
N ASP A 181 2.55 -18.74 -16.68
CA ASP A 181 1.95 -20.06 -16.47
C ASP A 181 1.20 -20.29 -15.14
N VAL A 182 -0.07 -19.86 -15.12
CA VAL A 182 -1.21 -20.71 -14.75
C VAL A 182 -2.33 -20.48 -15.77
#